data_AF-W7JFY8-F1
#
_entry.id   AF-W7JFY8-F1
#
_cell.length_a   1.000
_cell.length_b   1.000
_cell.length_c   1.000
_cell.angle_alpha   90.00
_cell.angle_beta   90.00
_cell.angle_gamma   90.00
#
_symmetry.space_group_name_H-M   'P 1'
#
loop_
_entity.id
_entity.type
_entity.pdbx_description
1 polymer ?
#
loop_
_entity_poly.entity_id
_entity_poly.type
_entity_poly.pdbx_seq_one_letter_code
_entity_poly.pdbx_strand_id
1 'polypeptide(L)'
;MNKINLISTKEISEIVSWYTHVCAGTMQGYRATEEDATVILASLKNFPSCRMCTIFDGHIGKETALYCARNIADFIGNCTTLDVNNITNACIQMDNEILSMFIFDLYNILKL
;
A
#
# COMPACT_ATOMS: atom_id res chain seq x y z
N MET A 1 25.64 -6.47 23.75
CA MET A 1 24.42 -6.04 23.02
C MET A 1 24.79 -4.86 22.16
N ASN A 2 24.80 -4.99 20.84
CA ASN A 2 24.95 -3.83 19.96
C ASN A 2 23.72 -2.94 20.16
N LYS A 3 23.93 -1.67 20.55
CA LYS A 3 22.85 -0.69 20.55
C LYS A 3 22.43 -0.49 19.09
N ILE A 4 21.28 -1.03 18.72
CA ILE A 4 20.62 -0.63 17.48
C ILE A 4 20.17 0.81 17.72
N ASN A 5 20.71 1.74 16.93
CA ASN A 5 20.35 3.14 17.04
C ASN A 5 18.92 3.33 16.55
N LEU A 6 18.11 4.04 17.34
CA LEU A 6 16.77 4.45 16.96
C LEU A 6 16.84 5.41 15.78
N ILE A 7 16.18 5.06 14.67
CA ILE A 7 15.90 5.99 13.58
C ILE A 7 14.55 6.64 13.89
N SER A 8 14.62 7.84 14.47
CA SER A 8 13.45 8.61 14.92
C SER A 8 12.95 9.64 13.91
N THR A 9 13.67 9.81 12.79
CA THR A 9 13.24 10.66 11.68
C THR A 9 11.85 10.23 11.23
N LYS A 10 10.94 11.20 11.11
CA LYS A 10 9.58 10.98 10.63
C LYS A 10 9.48 11.51 9.21
N GLU A 11 8.89 10.71 8.34
CA GLU A 11 8.37 11.22 7.07
C GLU A 11 6.91 11.58 7.29
N ILE A 12 6.57 12.84 7.05
CA ILE A 12 5.22 13.38 7.28
C ILE A 12 4.69 13.90 5.96
N SER A 13 3.43 13.58 5.66
CA SER A 13 2.70 14.10 4.52
C SER A 13 1.39 14.69 5.00
N GLU A 14 1.09 15.90 4.53
CA GLU A 14 -0.12 16.65 4.87
C GLU A 14 -0.83 17.03 3.58
N ILE A 15 -2.11 16.69 3.49
CA ILE A 15 -2.95 17.01 2.33
C ILE A 15 -4.25 17.64 2.83
N VAL A 16 -4.47 18.89 2.41
CA VAL A 16 -5.76 19.58 2.53
C VAL A 16 -6.42 19.55 1.16
N SER A 17 -7.45 18.74 1.00
CA SER A 17 -8.15 18.59 -0.28
C SER A 17 -9.58 18.11 -0.05
N TRP A 18 -10.45 18.42 -1.02
CA TRP A 18 -11.87 18.07 -0.97
C TRP A 18 -12.55 18.71 0.26
N TYR A 19 -13.04 17.91 1.21
CA TYR A 19 -13.65 18.38 2.47
C TYR A 19 -12.88 17.93 3.70
N THR A 20 -11.61 17.55 3.54
CA THR A 20 -10.82 16.91 4.58
C THR A 20 -9.41 17.48 4.67
N HIS A 21 -8.86 17.46 5.88
CA HIS A 21 -7.46 17.65 6.15
C HIS A 21 -6.90 16.33 6.69
N VAL A 22 -5.97 15.70 5.96
CA VAL A 22 -5.38 14.40 6.33
C VAL A 22 -3.87 14.53 6.47
N CYS A 23 -3.36 13.99 7.57
CA CYS A 23 -1.93 13.87 7.82
C CYS A 23 -1.58 12.39 7.97
N ALA A 24 -0.46 11.98 7.36
CA ALA A 24 0.16 10.68 7.59
C ALA A 24 1.61 10.88 8.06
N GLY A 25 2.07 9.99 8.92
CA GLY A 25 3.45 9.98 9.39
C GLY A 25 3.95 8.56 9.54
N THR A 26 5.17 8.29 9.06
CA THR A 26 5.85 7.01 9.25
C THR A 26 7.24 7.20 9.86
N MET A 27 7.77 6.14 10.50
CA MET A 27 9.12 6.10 11.05
C MET A 27 9.66 4.67 11.16
N GLN A 28 10.93 4.49 10.78
CA GLN A 28 11.59 3.18 10.78
C GLN A 28 11.77 2.58 12.18
N GLY A 29 11.99 3.43 13.19
CA GLY A 29 12.18 2.99 14.56
C GLY A 29 13.47 2.17 14.74
N TYR A 30 13.34 0.98 15.31
CA TYR A 30 14.47 0.08 15.60
C TYR A 30 14.69 -1.00 14.52
N ARG A 31 13.84 -1.06 13.48
CA ARG A 31 13.99 -2.07 12.43
C ARG A 31 15.18 -1.73 11.53
N ALA A 32 15.74 -2.75 10.88
CA ALA A 32 16.83 -2.56 9.92
C ALA A 32 16.36 -1.83 8.64
N THR A 33 15.08 -1.99 8.29
CA THR A 33 14.42 -1.45 7.10
C THR A 33 13.06 -0.88 7.48
N GLU A 34 12.63 0.15 6.74
CA GLU A 34 11.25 0.64 6.70
C GLU A 34 10.50 -0.11 5.59
N GLU A 35 9.40 -0.75 5.96
CA GLU A 35 8.61 -1.61 5.06
C GLU A 35 7.14 -1.14 4.94
N ASP A 36 6.77 -0.10 5.69
CA ASP A 36 5.42 0.47 5.63
C ASP A 36 5.18 1.28 4.36
N ALA A 37 3.94 1.27 3.89
CA ALA A 37 3.47 2.13 2.81
C ALA A 37 2.10 2.73 3.14
N THR A 38 1.82 3.94 2.66
CA THR A 38 0.57 4.66 2.97
C THR A 38 -0.05 5.26 1.73
N VAL A 39 -1.38 5.22 1.65
CA VAL A 39 -2.20 5.95 0.66
C VAL A 39 -2.90 7.09 1.37
N ILE A 40 -2.78 8.30 0.82
CA ILE A 40 -3.37 9.51 1.40
C ILE A 40 -4.34 10.11 0.39
N LEU A 41 -5.63 10.11 0.74
CA LEU A 41 -6.71 10.75 -0.02
C LEU A 41 -6.78 10.38 -1.51
N ALA A 42 -6.57 9.11 -1.85
CA ALA A 42 -6.74 8.66 -3.23
C ALA A 42 -8.22 8.75 -3.68
N SER A 43 -8.44 9.24 -4.89
CA SER A 43 -9.77 9.23 -5.52
C SER A 43 -10.13 7.83 -6.01
N LEU A 44 -11.40 7.46 -5.88
CA LEU A 44 -11.92 6.18 -6.39
C LEU A 44 -12.74 6.44 -7.66
N LYS A 45 -12.34 5.85 -8.78
CA LYS A 45 -12.89 6.11 -10.12
C LYS A 45 -14.42 6.04 -10.20
N ASN A 46 -15.03 4.95 -9.72
CA ASN A 46 -16.49 4.77 -9.73
C ASN A 46 -17.20 5.46 -8.55
N PHE A 47 -16.45 6.00 -7.58
CA PHE A 47 -16.97 6.61 -6.36
C PHE A 47 -16.38 8.01 -6.17
N PRO A 48 -16.76 9.00 -7.01
CA PRO A 48 -16.15 10.33 -7.03
C PRO A 48 -16.32 11.11 -5.72
N SER A 49 -17.33 10.76 -4.92
CA SER A 49 -17.60 11.29 -3.59
C SER A 49 -16.86 10.56 -2.45
N CYS A 50 -15.97 9.63 -2.77
CA CYS A 50 -15.19 8.87 -1.79
C CYS A 50 -13.70 9.17 -1.92
N ARG A 51 -12.99 9.11 -0.80
CA ARG A 51 -11.53 9.19 -0.74
C ARG A 51 -11.01 8.03 0.09
N MET A 52 -9.94 7.40 -0.38
CA MET A 52 -9.32 6.28 0.28
C MET A 52 -8.07 6.74 1.03
N CYS A 53 -7.97 6.33 2.29
CA CYS A 53 -6.75 6.35 3.07
C CYS A 53 -6.51 4.94 3.60
N THR A 54 -5.28 4.47 3.52
CA THR A 54 -4.92 3.15 4.07
C THR A 54 -3.43 3.09 4.37
N ILE A 55 -3.07 2.17 5.26
CA ILE A 55 -1.68 1.83 5.60
C ILE A 55 -1.45 0.35 5.28
N PHE A 56 -0.24 0.02 4.88
CA PHE A 56 0.22 -1.34 4.62
C PHE A 56 1.49 -1.59 5.42
N ASP A 57 1.44 -2.60 6.29
CA ASP A 57 2.57 -3.07 7.10
C ASP A 57 3.28 -4.18 6.32
N GLY A 58 4.43 -3.83 5.73
CA GLY A 58 5.25 -4.75 4.96
C GLY A 58 6.01 -5.71 5.85
N HIS A 59 6.19 -6.94 5.37
CA HIS A 59 7.00 -7.93 6.06
C HIS A 59 7.79 -8.77 5.05
N ILE A 60 9.05 -9.03 5.39
CA ILE A 60 9.99 -9.79 4.52
C ILE A 60 10.25 -9.01 3.22
N GLY A 61 10.36 -7.69 3.32
CA GLY A 61 10.49 -6.78 2.18
C GLY A 61 9.32 -5.82 2.05
N LYS A 62 9.55 -4.73 1.31
CA LYS A 62 8.60 -3.61 1.16
C LYS A 62 7.83 -3.65 -0.16
N GLU A 63 8.18 -4.57 -1.05
CA GLU A 63 7.72 -4.64 -2.43
C GLU A 63 6.20 -4.79 -2.51
N THR A 64 5.65 -5.72 -1.72
CA THR A 64 4.21 -5.97 -1.64
C THR A 64 3.47 -4.77 -1.06
N ALA A 65 3.92 -4.20 0.06
CA ALA A 65 3.29 -3.02 0.67
C ALA A 65 3.28 -1.81 -0.29
N LEU A 66 4.39 -1.56 -0.98
CA LEU A 66 4.50 -0.51 -1.99
C LEU A 66 3.59 -0.77 -3.20
N TYR A 67 3.48 -2.02 -3.66
CA TYR A 67 2.56 -2.38 -4.74
C TYR A 67 1.10 -2.16 -4.33
N CYS A 68 0.72 -2.63 -3.15
CA CYS A 68 -0.61 -2.39 -2.59
C CYS A 68 -0.92 -0.90 -2.51
N ALA A 69 -0.02 -0.09 -1.95
CA ALA A 69 -0.22 1.36 -1.83
C ALA A 69 -0.38 2.06 -3.19
N ARG A 70 0.33 1.61 -4.22
CA ARG A 70 0.24 2.22 -5.56
C ARG A 70 -1.04 1.87 -6.30
N ASN A 71 -1.60 0.67 -6.08
CA ASN A 71 -2.64 0.12 -6.95
C ASN A 71 -4.00 -0.08 -6.28
N ILE A 72 -4.08 -0.18 -4.94
CA ILE A 72 -5.33 -0.53 -4.24
C ILE A 72 -6.50 0.41 -4.60
N ALA A 73 -6.22 1.70 -4.80
CA ALA A 73 -7.25 2.68 -5.17
C ALA A 73 -7.89 2.38 -6.53
N ASP A 74 -7.14 1.80 -7.47
CA ASP A 74 -7.66 1.38 -8.77
C ASP A 74 -8.50 0.10 -8.64
N PHE A 75 -8.05 -0.89 -7.87
CA PHE A 75 -8.82 -2.12 -7.63
C PHE A 75 -10.17 -1.81 -6.95
N ILE A 76 -10.13 -1.08 -5.83
CA ILE A 76 -11.35 -0.68 -5.10
C ILE A 76 -12.17 0.32 -5.92
N GLY A 77 -11.52 1.23 -6.62
CA GLY A 77 -12.18 2.25 -7.45
C GLY A 77 -12.91 1.68 -8.67
N ASN A 78 -12.57 0.47 -9.10
CA ASN A 78 -13.25 -0.26 -10.18
C ASN A 78 -14.39 -1.17 -9.69
N CYS A 79 -14.61 -1.31 -8.38
CA CYS A 79 -15.77 -2.05 -7.85
C CYS A 79 -17.10 -1.44 -8.33
N THR A 80 -18.14 -2.27 -8.41
CA THR A 80 -19.50 -1.81 -8.72
C THR A 80 -20.15 -1.15 -7.51
N THR A 81 -19.92 -1.72 -6.33
CA THR A 81 -20.36 -1.23 -5.01
C THR A 81 -19.25 -1.46 -3.97
N LEU A 82 -19.28 -0.69 -2.88
CA LEU A 82 -18.30 -0.80 -1.78
C LEU A 82 -18.78 -1.75 -0.67
N ASP A 83 -19.44 -2.85 -1.04
CA ASP A 83 -19.79 -3.92 -0.10
C ASP A 83 -18.63 -4.91 0.10
N VAL A 84 -18.75 -5.74 1.13
CA VAL A 84 -17.72 -6.70 1.54
C VAL A 84 -17.33 -7.65 0.42
N ASN A 85 -18.28 -8.13 -0.40
CA ASN A 85 -17.97 -9.10 -1.44
C ASN A 85 -17.16 -8.47 -2.57
N ASN A 86 -17.54 -7.27 -3.02
CA ASN A 86 -16.81 -6.54 -4.05
C ASN A 86 -15.40 -6.16 -3.60
N ILE A 87 -15.25 -5.66 -2.36
CA ILE A 87 -13.95 -5.31 -1.79
C ILE A 87 -13.07 -6.56 -1.65
N THR A 88 -13.64 -7.67 -1.16
CA THR A 88 -12.90 -8.95 -1.03
C THR A 88 -12.40 -9.43 -2.38
N ASN A 89 -13.25 -9.40 -3.41
CA ASN A 89 -12.85 -9.81 -4.77
C ASN A 89 -11.76 -8.90 -5.35
N ALA A 90 -11.84 -7.59 -5.11
CA ALA A 90 -10.81 -6.65 -5.54
C ALA A 90 -9.45 -6.93 -4.85
N CYS A 91 -9.46 -7.24 -3.56
CA CYS A 91 -8.25 -7.64 -2.83
C CYS A 91 -7.67 -8.96 -3.36
N ILE A 92 -8.52 -9.97 -3.63
CA ILE A 92 -8.10 -11.24 -4.24
C ILE A 92 -7.50 -11.02 -5.63
N GLN A 93 -8.09 -10.13 -6.44
CA GLN A 93 -7.55 -9.81 -7.75
C GLN A 93 -6.16 -9.17 -7.64
N MET A 94 -5.99 -8.20 -6.74
CA MET A 94 -4.69 -7.56 -6.50
C MET A 94 -3.64 -8.57 -6.03
N ASP A 95 -4.01 -9.49 -5.12
CA ASP A 95 -3.12 -10.55 -4.64
C ASP A 95 -2.69 -11.51 -5.76
N ASN A 96 -3.62 -11.91 -6.62
CA ASN A 96 -3.29 -12.73 -7.79
C ASN A 96 -2.33 -12.01 -8.75
N GLU A 97 -2.49 -10.71 -8.95
CA GLU A 97 -1.55 -9.91 -9.76
C GLU A 97 -0.15 -9.88 -9.13
N ILE A 98 -0.05 -9.68 -7.81
CA ILE A 98 1.21 -9.74 -7.06
C ILE A 98 1.88 -11.11 -7.23
N LEU A 99 1.14 -12.21 -7.04
CA LEU A 99 1.67 -13.57 -7.23
C LEU A 99 2.17 -13.79 -8.66
N SER A 100 1.45 -13.27 -9.67
CA SER A 100 1.86 -13.40 -11.07
C SER A 100 3.19 -12.69 -11.37
N MET A 101 3.43 -11.54 -10.74
CA MET A 101 4.69 -10.79 -10.87
C MET A 101 5.86 -11.59 -10.30
N PHE A 102 5.71 -12.17 -9.10
CA PHE A 102 6.77 -12.97 -8.50
C PHE A 102 7.07 -14.26 -9.27
N ILE A 103 6.04 -14.91 -9.84
CA ILE A 103 6.23 -16.08 -10.71
C ILE A 103 7.02 -15.66 -11.96
N PHE A 104 6.65 -14.55 -12.60
CA PHE A 104 7.34 -14.05 -13.78
C PHE A 104 8.83 -13.72 -13.49
N ASP A 105 9.10 -13.07 -12.35
CA ASP A 105 10.46 -12.76 -11.92
C ASP A 105 11.29 -14.03 -11.68
N LEU A 106 10.71 -15.04 -11.01
CA LEU A 106 11.38 -16.32 -10.78
C LEU A 106 11.69 -17.05 -12.10
N TYR A 107 10.76 -17.04 -13.06
CA TYR A 107 10.99 -17.60 -14.40
C TYR A 107 12.11 -16.89 -15.15
N ASN A 108 12.26 -15.57 -15.00
CA ASN A 108 13.33 -14.82 -15.64
C ASN A 108 14.69 -15.04 -14.96
N ILE A 109 14.72 -15.24 -13.65
CA ILE A 109 15.94 -15.56 -12.89
C ILE A 109 16.44 -16.98 -13.20
N LEU A 110 15.53 -17.95 -13.37
CA LEU A 110 15.88 -19.36 -13.59
C LEU A 110 16.17 -19.72 -15.05
N LYS A 111 16.01 -18.80 -16.00
CA LYS A 111 16.49 -18.95 -17.39
C LYS A 111 18.00 -18.68 -17.49
N LEU A 112 18.79 -19.48 -16.79
CA LEU A 112 20.22 -19.71 -17.07
C LEU A 112 20.39 -20.82 -18.11
#